data_AF-A0AAU8BQ95-F1
#
_entry.id   AF-A0AAU8BQ95-F1
#
_cell.length_a   1.000
_cell.length_b   1.000
_cell.length_c   1.000
_cell.angle_alpha   90.00
_cell.angle_beta   90.00
_cell.angle_gamma   90.00
#
_symmetry.space_group_name_H-M   'P 1'
#
loop_
_entity.id
_entity.type
_entity.pdbx_description
1 polymer ?
#
loop_
_entity_poly.entity_id
_entity_poly.type
_entity_poly.pdbx_seq_one_letter_code
_entity_poly.pdbx_strand_id
1 'polypeptide(L)'
;MLRSTIALLSLVLLASNSSAIELDYYKILNHLDNYGNLDLRNKPYTSLPNGLVVKGNLNIAKTPIKMMPQNLEIKGSLDASDSLVEFMPRGTKITGYANFLGSQLKAWPQGVVPGGYINLGDTPIEKLPNGMLVNGDLSLVRTPISELPEGIVIEGNLYIGGSKITQFPKTMTVNGNIFLGGNVITQWPDNLTLGGAVAR
;
A
#
# COMPACT_ATOMS: atom_id res chain seq x y z
N MET A 1 -56.83 39.46 -1.16
CA MET A 1 -55.87 39.07 -2.23
C MET A 1 -54.46 39.23 -1.70
N LEU A 2 -53.76 38.15 -1.36
CA LEU A 2 -52.29 38.15 -1.29
C LEU A 2 -51.82 36.70 -1.45
N ARG A 3 -51.26 36.38 -2.61
CA ARG A 3 -50.69 35.07 -2.93
C ARG A 3 -49.27 35.02 -2.36
N SER A 4 -49.03 34.11 -1.42
CA SER A 4 -47.67 33.81 -0.96
C SER A 4 -47.03 32.83 -1.93
N THR A 5 -46.08 33.32 -2.73
CA THR A 5 -45.22 32.48 -3.58
C THR A 5 -44.06 31.96 -2.75
N ILE A 6 -43.99 30.64 -2.57
CA ILE A 6 -42.85 29.94 -1.99
C ILE A 6 -41.72 29.95 -3.03
N ALA A 7 -40.59 30.58 -2.69
CA ALA A 7 -39.37 30.50 -3.48
C ALA A 7 -38.64 29.19 -3.13
N LEU A 8 -38.52 28.29 -4.10
CA LEU A 8 -37.75 27.05 -3.99
C LEU A 8 -36.27 27.39 -4.21
N LEU A 9 -35.45 27.35 -3.15
CA LEU A 9 -34.00 27.53 -3.27
C LEU A 9 -33.38 26.21 -3.74
N SER A 10 -33.01 26.11 -5.02
CA SER A 10 -32.24 24.99 -5.55
C SER A 10 -30.77 25.15 -5.14
N LEU A 11 -30.32 24.31 -4.21
CA LEU A 11 -28.91 24.19 -3.85
C LEU A 11 -28.15 23.52 -5.00
N VAL A 12 -27.47 24.33 -5.83
CA VAL A 12 -26.55 23.81 -6.85
C VAL A 12 -25.29 23.33 -6.13
N LEU A 13 -25.18 22.01 -5.93
CA LEU A 13 -23.91 21.36 -5.61
C LEU A 13 -22.96 21.61 -6.77
N LEU A 14 -22.01 22.51 -6.60
CA LEU A 14 -20.81 22.60 -7.44
C LEU A 14 -20.01 21.32 -7.20
N ALA A 15 -20.33 20.26 -7.93
CA ALA A 15 -19.41 19.17 -8.15
C ALA A 15 -18.19 19.78 -8.84
N SER A 16 -17.13 20.05 -8.08
CA SER A 16 -15.83 20.33 -8.68
C SER A 16 -15.48 19.09 -9.50
N ASN A 17 -15.65 19.18 -10.82
CA ASN A 17 -15.08 18.23 -11.75
C ASN A 17 -13.58 18.25 -11.50
N SER A 18 -13.09 17.34 -10.66
CA SER A 18 -11.68 17.05 -10.52
C SER A 18 -11.26 16.45 -11.86
N SER A 19 -10.96 17.30 -12.84
CA SER A 19 -10.37 16.87 -14.10
C SER A 19 -9.16 16.00 -13.74
N ALA A 20 -9.15 14.77 -14.24
CA ALA A 20 -8.01 13.88 -14.08
C ALA A 20 -6.76 14.62 -14.58
N ILE A 21 -5.80 14.86 -13.69
CA ILE A 21 -4.54 15.50 -14.06
C ILE A 21 -3.53 14.40 -14.28
N GLU A 22 -3.26 14.08 -15.54
CA GLU A 22 -2.20 13.14 -15.88
C GLU A 22 -0.84 13.81 -15.69
N LEU A 23 0.07 13.06 -15.07
CA LEU A 23 1.48 13.44 -14.97
C LEU A 23 2.20 12.99 -16.25
N ASP A 24 2.51 13.94 -17.12
CA ASP A 24 3.34 13.68 -18.31
C ASP A 24 4.83 13.86 -18.01
N TYR A 25 5.68 13.46 -18.98
CA TYR A 25 7.13 13.51 -18.87
C TYR A 25 7.70 14.90 -18.58
N TYR A 26 7.08 15.97 -19.09
CA TYR A 26 7.55 17.34 -18.84
C TYR A 26 7.17 17.80 -17.44
N LYS A 27 5.95 17.46 -16.97
CA LYS A 27 5.51 17.77 -15.61
C LYS A 27 6.35 17.07 -14.56
N ILE A 28 6.85 15.85 -14.83
CA ILE A 28 7.75 15.12 -13.93
C ILE A 28 8.97 15.95 -13.56
N LEU A 29 9.56 16.70 -14.51
CA LEU A 29 10.78 17.49 -14.27
C LEU A 29 10.60 18.55 -13.19
N ASN A 30 9.38 19.02 -12.96
CA ASN A 30 9.08 20.03 -11.92
C ASN A 30 9.05 19.45 -10.50
N HIS A 31 9.07 18.11 -10.38
CA HIS A 31 8.94 17.38 -9.11
C HIS A 31 10.14 16.47 -8.83
N LEU A 32 11.15 16.51 -9.69
CA LEU A 32 12.40 15.78 -9.51
C LEU A 32 13.42 16.64 -8.76
N ASP A 33 14.09 16.06 -7.78
CA ASP A 33 15.27 16.65 -7.17
C ASP A 33 16.58 16.19 -7.86
N ASN A 34 17.71 16.75 -7.42
CA ASN A 34 19.04 16.44 -7.97
C ASN A 34 19.52 15.01 -7.66
N TYR A 35 18.85 14.30 -6.74
CA TYR A 35 19.14 12.91 -6.41
C TYR A 35 18.24 11.93 -7.19
N GLY A 36 17.31 12.45 -8.01
CA GLY A 36 16.39 11.66 -8.80
C GLY A 36 15.17 11.17 -8.02
N ASN A 37 14.89 11.75 -6.84
CA ASN A 37 13.63 11.51 -6.12
C ASN A 37 12.50 12.25 -6.83
N LEU A 38 11.35 11.58 -7.00
CA LEU A 38 10.14 12.14 -7.56
C LEU A 38 9.12 12.38 -6.44
N ASP A 39 8.90 13.63 -6.07
CA ASP A 39 7.96 14.00 -4.99
C ASP A 39 6.65 14.58 -5.53
N LEU A 40 5.61 13.76 -5.47
CA LEU A 40 4.25 14.08 -5.89
C LEU A 40 3.30 14.14 -4.69
N ARG A 41 3.81 14.21 -3.46
CA ARG A 41 2.98 14.22 -2.26
C ARG A 41 1.95 15.35 -2.32
N ASN A 42 0.69 15.01 -2.02
CA ASN A 42 -0.43 15.95 -2.00
C ASN A 42 -0.65 16.69 -3.33
N LYS A 43 -0.19 16.13 -4.45
CA LYS A 43 -0.44 16.68 -5.79
C LYS A 43 -1.71 16.10 -6.39
N PRO A 44 -2.41 16.85 -7.27
CA PRO A 44 -3.69 16.44 -7.84
C PRO A 44 -3.56 15.42 -8.98
N TYR A 45 -2.40 14.76 -9.13
CA TYR A 45 -2.18 13.82 -10.23
C TYR A 45 -2.98 12.54 -10.02
N THR A 46 -3.65 12.06 -11.06
CA THR A 46 -4.50 10.86 -11.01
C THR A 46 -3.85 9.63 -11.63
N SER A 47 -2.74 9.82 -12.34
CA SER A 47 -1.99 8.75 -13.01
C SER A 47 -0.51 9.09 -13.13
N LEU A 48 0.30 8.03 -13.27
CA LEU A 48 1.71 8.08 -13.66
C LEU A 48 1.85 7.45 -15.06
N PRO A 49 2.86 7.83 -15.85
CA PRO A 49 3.06 7.25 -17.17
C PRO A 49 3.57 5.79 -17.08
N ASN A 50 3.17 4.96 -18.05
CA ASN A 50 3.71 3.60 -18.20
C ASN A 50 5.22 3.61 -18.48
N GLY A 51 5.94 2.63 -17.94
CA GLY A 51 7.40 2.53 -18.10
C GLY A 51 8.18 3.60 -17.33
N LEU A 52 7.55 4.30 -16.37
CA LEU A 52 8.23 5.28 -15.54
C LEU A 52 9.39 4.63 -14.78
N VAL A 53 10.57 5.22 -14.90
CA VAL A 53 11.77 4.88 -14.12
C VAL A 53 12.10 6.04 -13.19
N VAL A 54 11.99 5.81 -11.89
CA VAL A 54 12.39 6.76 -10.84
C VAL A 54 13.77 6.39 -10.32
N LYS A 55 14.75 7.29 -10.49
CA LYS A 55 16.17 7.04 -10.15
C LYS A 55 16.43 7.04 -8.64
N GLY A 56 15.59 7.71 -7.86
CA GLY A 56 15.59 7.70 -6.41
C GLY A 56 14.27 7.17 -5.86
N ASN A 57 13.76 7.83 -4.82
CA ASN A 57 12.49 7.50 -4.17
C ASN A 57 11.30 8.09 -4.95
N LEU A 58 10.16 7.40 -4.90
CA LEU A 58 8.88 7.89 -5.40
C LEU A 58 7.96 8.17 -4.21
N ASN A 59 7.56 9.43 -4.03
CA ASN A 59 6.55 9.81 -3.05
C ASN A 59 5.26 10.20 -3.77
N ILE A 60 4.21 9.40 -3.63
CA ILE A 60 2.85 9.66 -4.12
C ILE A 60 1.84 9.73 -2.98
N ALA A 61 2.30 9.98 -1.76
CA ALA A 61 1.44 10.04 -0.59
C ALA A 61 0.35 11.11 -0.77
N LYS A 62 -0.87 10.81 -0.33
CA LYS A 62 -2.02 11.74 -0.42
C LYS A 62 -2.39 12.19 -1.84
N THR A 63 -2.08 11.38 -2.85
CA THR A 63 -2.50 11.63 -4.23
C THR A 63 -3.80 10.89 -4.57
N PRO A 64 -4.58 11.39 -5.54
CA PRO A 64 -5.75 10.68 -6.06
C PRO A 64 -5.40 9.55 -7.06
N ILE A 65 -4.13 9.13 -7.14
CA ILE A 65 -3.69 8.03 -8.01
C ILE A 65 -4.34 6.74 -7.53
N LYS A 66 -5.12 6.08 -8.40
CA LYS A 66 -5.79 4.81 -8.08
C LYS A 66 -5.07 3.57 -8.58
N MET A 67 -4.36 3.69 -9.68
CA MET A 67 -3.70 2.57 -10.34
C MET A 67 -2.24 2.93 -10.58
N MET A 68 -1.34 2.07 -10.12
CA MET A 68 0.08 2.19 -10.46
C MET A 68 0.29 1.77 -11.93
N PRO A 69 1.23 2.41 -12.66
CA PRO A 69 1.44 2.16 -14.08
C PRO A 69 2.16 0.82 -14.33
N GLN A 70 1.99 0.28 -15.55
CA GLN A 70 2.72 -0.91 -15.97
C GLN A 70 4.22 -0.62 -16.10
N ASN A 71 5.05 -1.62 -15.82
CA ASN A 71 6.52 -1.53 -15.93
C ASN A 71 7.14 -0.40 -15.10
N LEU A 72 6.56 -0.08 -13.94
CA LEU A 72 7.12 0.88 -13.00
C LEU A 72 8.42 0.34 -12.39
N GLU A 73 9.48 1.14 -12.45
CA GLU A 73 10.75 0.85 -11.78
C GLU A 73 11.17 2.00 -10.87
N ILE A 74 11.36 1.70 -9.59
CA ILE A 74 11.79 2.64 -8.55
C ILE A 74 13.10 2.12 -7.99
N LYS A 75 14.19 2.87 -8.22
CA LYS A 75 15.54 2.52 -7.76
C LYS A 75 15.77 2.84 -6.27
N GLY A 76 14.90 3.64 -5.67
CA GLY A 76 14.78 3.84 -4.22
C GLY A 76 13.53 3.16 -3.66
N SER A 77 12.87 3.86 -2.74
CA SER A 77 11.68 3.41 -2.03
C SER A 77 10.40 4.05 -2.57
N LEU A 78 9.26 3.38 -2.35
CA LEU A 78 7.93 3.88 -2.67
C LEU A 78 7.21 4.31 -1.38
N ASP A 79 6.76 5.55 -1.32
CA ASP A 79 5.80 6.03 -0.32
C ASP A 79 4.47 6.39 -1.00
N ALA A 80 3.45 5.57 -0.76
CA ALA A 80 2.08 5.72 -1.22
C ALA A 80 1.09 5.87 -0.06
N SER A 81 1.58 6.30 1.11
CA SER A 81 0.74 6.49 2.29
C SER A 81 -0.43 7.45 2.05
N ASP A 82 -1.59 7.12 2.61
CA ASP A 82 -2.84 7.90 2.50
C ASP A 82 -3.26 8.22 1.04
N SER A 83 -2.78 7.46 0.05
CA SER A 83 -3.15 7.62 -1.36
C SER A 83 -4.43 6.84 -1.72
N LEU A 84 -5.01 7.14 -2.88
CA LEU A 84 -6.13 6.35 -3.40
C LEU A 84 -5.70 5.07 -4.13
N VAL A 85 -4.45 4.61 -3.99
CA VAL A 85 -3.97 3.45 -4.77
C VAL A 85 -4.76 2.20 -4.38
N GLU A 86 -5.50 1.66 -5.34
CA GLU A 86 -6.34 0.46 -5.23
C GLU A 86 -5.66 -0.75 -5.89
N PHE A 87 -4.78 -0.52 -6.87
CA PHE A 87 -4.15 -1.57 -7.67
C PHE A 87 -2.68 -1.28 -7.98
N MET A 88 -1.85 -2.31 -7.79
CA MET A 88 -0.46 -2.33 -8.22
C MET A 88 -0.24 -3.48 -9.21
N PRO A 89 0.33 -3.24 -10.41
CA PRO A 89 0.54 -4.29 -11.39
C PRO A 89 1.74 -5.17 -11.04
N ARG A 90 1.69 -6.40 -11.58
CA ARG A 90 2.86 -7.30 -11.60
C ARG A 90 4.01 -6.64 -12.38
N GLY A 91 5.23 -7.04 -12.08
CA GLY A 91 6.42 -6.50 -12.75
C GLY A 91 6.87 -5.14 -12.24
N THR A 92 6.16 -4.54 -11.28
CA THR A 92 6.65 -3.38 -10.53
C THR A 92 7.94 -3.75 -9.80
N LYS A 93 9.00 -2.94 -9.97
CA LYS A 93 10.30 -3.13 -9.32
C LYS A 93 10.55 -2.01 -8.33
N ILE A 94 10.86 -2.37 -7.08
CA ILE A 94 11.16 -1.42 -6.00
C ILE A 94 12.43 -1.92 -5.31
N THR A 95 13.52 -1.16 -5.39
CA THR A 95 14.78 -1.56 -4.76
C THR A 95 14.77 -1.33 -3.25
N GLY A 96 14.11 -0.27 -2.78
CA GLY A 96 13.94 0.04 -1.36
C GLY A 96 12.70 -0.59 -0.75
N TYR A 97 12.07 0.11 0.19
CA TYR A 97 10.84 -0.32 0.84
C TYR A 97 9.59 0.11 0.07
N ALA A 98 8.43 -0.43 0.45
CA ALA A 98 7.12 -0.01 -0.03
C ALA A 98 6.18 0.34 1.14
N ASN A 99 5.76 1.59 1.23
CA ASN A 99 4.83 2.08 2.25
C ASN A 99 3.48 2.40 1.63
N PHE A 100 2.44 1.68 2.04
CA PHE A 100 1.06 1.82 1.59
C PHE A 100 0.10 2.13 2.75
N LEU A 101 0.62 2.54 3.91
CA LEU A 101 -0.17 2.89 5.10
C LEU A 101 -1.38 3.76 4.74
N GLY A 102 -2.60 3.33 5.08
CA GLY A 102 -3.84 4.08 4.84
C GLY A 102 -4.25 4.21 3.36
N SER A 103 -3.55 3.57 2.43
CA SER A 103 -3.98 3.50 1.02
C SER A 103 -5.19 2.58 0.83
N GLN A 104 -5.71 2.52 -0.40
CA GLN A 104 -6.91 1.75 -0.75
C GLN A 104 -6.60 0.36 -1.35
N LEU A 105 -5.36 -0.13 -1.17
CA LEU A 105 -4.88 -1.37 -1.79
C LEU A 105 -5.59 -2.59 -1.21
N LYS A 106 -6.23 -3.40 -2.06
CA LYS A 106 -7.02 -4.58 -1.64
C LYS A 106 -6.28 -5.91 -1.74
N ALA A 107 -5.23 -5.97 -2.55
CA ALA A 107 -4.41 -7.17 -2.73
C ALA A 107 -2.98 -6.80 -3.09
N TRP A 108 -2.02 -7.56 -2.56
CA TRP A 108 -0.62 -7.43 -2.96
C TRP A 108 -0.37 -8.18 -4.29
N PRO A 109 0.31 -7.58 -5.29
CA PRO A 109 0.54 -8.24 -6.56
C PRO A 109 1.55 -9.38 -6.47
N GLN A 110 1.29 -10.44 -7.25
CA GLN A 110 2.22 -11.56 -7.37
C GLN A 110 3.55 -11.12 -8.01
N GLY A 111 4.65 -11.56 -7.42
CA GLY A 111 6.01 -11.36 -7.95
C GLY A 111 6.60 -9.96 -7.71
N VAL A 112 5.95 -9.11 -6.91
CA VAL A 112 6.54 -7.83 -6.47
C VAL A 112 7.15 -8.01 -5.09
N VAL A 113 8.47 -7.89 -5.01
CA VAL A 113 9.27 -8.07 -3.80
C VAL A 113 10.16 -6.84 -3.62
N PRO A 114 9.73 -5.84 -2.84
CA PRO A 114 10.58 -4.70 -2.47
C PRO A 114 11.84 -5.18 -1.74
N GLY A 115 12.96 -4.46 -1.89
CA GLY A 115 14.20 -4.80 -1.19
C GLY A 115 14.19 -4.51 0.31
N GLY A 116 13.20 -3.77 0.81
CA GLY A 116 13.01 -3.48 2.23
C GLY A 116 11.67 -3.95 2.78
N TYR A 117 11.17 -3.22 3.78
CA TYR A 117 9.89 -3.51 4.43
C TYR A 117 8.68 -3.25 3.52
N ILE A 118 7.55 -3.86 3.88
CA ILE A 118 6.23 -3.59 3.30
C ILE A 118 5.29 -3.17 4.43
N ASN A 119 4.74 -1.97 4.33
CA ASN A 119 3.74 -1.48 5.29
C ASN A 119 2.37 -1.36 4.63
N LEU A 120 1.43 -2.21 5.05
CA LEU A 120 0.05 -2.26 4.55
C LEU A 120 -0.96 -1.87 5.65
N GLY A 121 -0.49 -1.26 6.74
CA GLY A 121 -1.36 -0.87 7.84
C GLY A 121 -2.52 0.01 7.39
N ASP A 122 -3.68 -0.12 8.02
CA ASP A 122 -4.90 0.65 7.69
C ASP A 122 -5.38 0.54 6.24
N THR A 123 -4.90 -0.43 5.46
CA THR A 123 -5.41 -0.68 4.11
C THR A 123 -6.59 -1.67 4.14
N PRO A 124 -7.47 -1.65 3.12
CA PRO A 124 -8.51 -2.66 2.95
C PRO A 124 -7.96 -3.98 2.37
N ILE A 125 -6.69 -4.33 2.63
CA ILE A 125 -6.08 -5.53 2.06
C ILE A 125 -6.71 -6.80 2.61
N GLU A 126 -7.12 -7.68 1.71
CA GLU A 126 -7.78 -8.95 2.03
C GLU A 126 -6.96 -10.16 1.61
N LYS A 127 -5.99 -9.99 0.69
CA LYS A 127 -5.24 -11.10 0.10
C LYS A 127 -3.77 -10.78 -0.14
N LEU A 128 -2.91 -11.73 0.23
CA LEU A 128 -1.50 -11.80 -0.14
C LEU A 128 -1.26 -13.01 -1.06
N PRO A 129 -0.24 -12.97 -1.95
CA PRO A 129 0.08 -14.09 -2.83
C PRO A 129 0.77 -15.25 -2.09
N ASN A 130 0.53 -16.49 -2.53
CA ASN A 130 1.22 -17.68 -2.02
C ASN A 130 2.74 -17.57 -2.21
N GLY A 131 3.51 -18.05 -1.22
CA GLY A 131 4.98 -17.98 -1.25
C GLY A 131 5.53 -16.55 -1.27
N MET A 132 4.78 -15.58 -0.73
CA MET A 132 5.24 -14.19 -0.63
C MET A 132 6.53 -14.11 0.19
N LEU A 133 7.53 -13.45 -0.37
CA LEU A 133 8.77 -13.08 0.29
C LEU A 133 8.72 -11.60 0.67
N VAL A 134 9.10 -11.27 1.89
CA VAL A 134 9.31 -9.90 2.38
C VAL A 134 10.75 -9.79 2.89
N ASN A 135 11.56 -8.95 2.23
CA ASN A 135 12.99 -8.77 2.56
C ASN A 135 13.25 -7.98 3.86
N GLY A 136 12.20 -7.48 4.51
CA GLY A 136 12.27 -6.79 5.78
C GLY A 136 11.01 -7.01 6.59
N ASP A 137 10.54 -5.97 7.28
CA ASP A 137 9.34 -6.04 8.10
C ASP A 137 8.06 -6.09 7.24
N LEU A 138 7.03 -6.79 7.73
CA LEU A 138 5.69 -6.78 7.18
C LEU A 138 4.70 -6.26 8.23
N SER A 139 4.03 -5.15 7.93
CA SER A 139 2.94 -4.62 8.76
C SER A 139 1.58 -4.82 8.09
N LEU A 140 0.70 -5.53 8.78
CA LEU A 140 -0.72 -5.77 8.46
C LEU A 140 -1.65 -5.20 9.54
N VAL A 141 -1.15 -4.23 10.31
CA VAL A 141 -1.86 -3.64 11.44
C VAL A 141 -3.18 -3.01 10.99
N ARG A 142 -4.28 -3.32 11.69
CA ARG A 142 -5.64 -2.80 11.42
C ARG A 142 -6.12 -3.04 9.97
N THR A 143 -5.82 -4.20 9.41
CA THR A 143 -6.30 -4.61 8.07
C THR A 143 -7.42 -5.66 8.18
N PRO A 144 -8.31 -5.81 7.18
CA PRO A 144 -9.35 -6.84 7.22
C PRO A 144 -8.83 -8.24 6.88
N ILE A 145 -7.56 -8.41 6.55
CA ILE A 145 -6.96 -9.71 6.20
C ILE A 145 -7.16 -10.74 7.32
N SER A 146 -7.57 -11.95 6.93
CA SER A 146 -7.89 -13.04 7.85
C SER A 146 -6.90 -14.20 7.82
N GLU A 147 -6.06 -14.27 6.79
CA GLU A 147 -5.11 -15.37 6.58
C GLU A 147 -3.77 -14.85 6.04
N LEU A 148 -2.68 -15.50 6.47
CA LEU A 148 -1.38 -15.37 5.80
C LEU A 148 -1.24 -16.52 4.78
N PRO A 149 -0.57 -16.29 3.65
CA PRO A 149 -0.37 -17.32 2.64
C PRO A 149 0.55 -18.43 3.15
N GLU A 150 0.29 -19.67 2.72
CA GLU A 150 1.16 -20.82 3.00
C GLU A 150 2.58 -20.55 2.47
N GLY A 151 3.57 -20.86 3.31
CA GLY A 151 4.99 -20.68 2.98
C GLY A 151 5.44 -19.23 2.92
N ILE A 152 4.74 -18.29 3.57
CA ILE A 152 5.19 -16.90 3.68
C ILE A 152 6.57 -16.82 4.36
N VAL A 153 7.46 -16.00 3.81
CA VAL A 153 8.79 -15.74 4.36
C VAL A 153 8.93 -14.25 4.61
N ILE A 154 9.26 -13.90 5.86
CA ILE A 154 9.47 -12.53 6.32
C ILE A 154 10.85 -12.47 6.96
N GLU A 155 11.77 -11.73 6.34
CA GLU A 155 13.15 -11.60 6.83
C GLU A 155 13.25 -10.70 8.07
N GLY A 156 12.28 -9.81 8.27
CA GLY A 156 12.17 -8.95 9.45
C GLY A 156 11.08 -9.37 10.42
N ASN A 157 10.43 -8.38 11.01
CA ASN A 157 9.34 -8.53 11.96
C ASN A 157 7.98 -8.60 11.25
N LEU A 158 7.04 -9.32 11.85
CA LEU A 158 5.64 -9.38 11.44
C LEU A 158 4.75 -8.64 12.46
N TYR A 159 3.97 -7.68 12.01
CA TYR A 159 3.00 -6.96 12.85
C TYR A 159 1.58 -7.21 12.35
N ILE A 160 0.72 -7.81 13.18
CA ILE A 160 -0.66 -8.16 12.80
C ILE A 160 -1.74 -7.55 13.69
N GLY A 161 -1.37 -6.65 14.60
CA GLY A 161 -2.28 -6.05 15.58
C GLY A 161 -3.54 -5.44 14.97
N GLY A 162 -4.70 -5.91 15.41
CA GLY A 162 -6.00 -5.45 14.91
C GLY A 162 -6.37 -5.98 13.52
N SER A 163 -5.61 -6.95 12.98
CA SER A 163 -6.05 -7.71 11.80
C SER A 163 -7.10 -8.76 12.18
N LYS A 164 -7.72 -9.43 11.19
CA LYS A 164 -8.63 -10.56 11.44
C LYS A 164 -7.91 -11.92 11.47
N ILE A 165 -6.57 -11.93 11.47
CA ILE A 165 -5.78 -13.16 11.54
C ILE A 165 -5.98 -13.81 12.91
N THR A 166 -6.54 -15.02 12.88
CA THR A 166 -6.74 -15.88 14.06
C THR A 166 -6.08 -17.25 13.91
N GLN A 167 -5.55 -17.55 12.73
CA GLN A 167 -4.88 -18.81 12.40
C GLN A 167 -3.66 -18.49 11.53
N PHE A 168 -2.54 -19.13 11.82
CA PHE A 168 -1.36 -19.09 10.97
C PHE A 168 -1.34 -20.29 9.99
N PRO A 169 -0.70 -20.15 8.81
CA PRO A 169 -0.51 -21.25 7.86
C PRO A 169 0.32 -22.38 8.49
N LYS A 170 0.32 -23.56 7.87
CA LYS A 170 1.06 -24.73 8.39
C LYS A 170 2.57 -24.49 8.40
N THR A 171 3.07 -23.76 7.40
CA THR A 171 4.47 -23.42 7.25
C THR A 171 4.64 -21.92 7.07
N MET A 172 5.48 -21.29 7.89
CA MET A 172 5.90 -19.90 7.71
C MET A 172 7.26 -19.63 8.34
N THR A 173 7.94 -18.60 7.83
CA THR A 173 9.22 -18.11 8.35
C THR A 173 9.11 -16.65 8.72
N VAL A 174 9.54 -16.31 9.94
CA VAL A 174 9.72 -14.94 10.42
C VAL A 174 11.10 -14.86 11.09
N ASN A 175 12.08 -14.26 10.42
CA ASN A 175 13.45 -14.18 10.96
C ASN A 175 13.58 -13.11 12.06
N GLY A 176 12.60 -12.23 12.23
CA GLY A 176 12.46 -11.31 13.37
C GLY A 176 11.42 -11.77 14.40
N ASN A 177 10.70 -10.80 14.96
CA ASN A 177 9.66 -11.01 15.96
C ASN A 177 8.26 -11.02 15.33
N ILE A 178 7.31 -11.66 16.01
CA ILE A 178 5.88 -11.60 15.69
C ILE A 178 5.17 -10.76 16.75
N PHE A 179 4.57 -9.63 16.34
CA PHE A 179 3.79 -8.75 17.19
C PHE A 179 2.29 -8.96 16.94
N LEU A 180 1.62 -9.60 17.90
CA LEU A 180 0.20 -9.93 17.81
C LEU A 180 -0.70 -8.71 18.02
N GLY A 181 -0.28 -7.74 18.84
CA GLY A 181 -1.00 -6.49 19.07
C GLY A 181 -2.46 -6.71 19.48
N GLY A 182 -2.71 -7.68 20.36
CA GLY A 182 -4.04 -8.08 20.82
C GLY A 182 -4.76 -9.14 19.99
N ASN A 183 -4.19 -9.62 18.88
CA ASN A 183 -4.76 -10.75 18.13
C ASN A 183 -4.69 -12.05 18.94
N VAL A 184 -5.78 -12.82 18.91
CA VAL A 184 -5.86 -14.16 19.51
C VAL A 184 -5.64 -15.21 18.43
N ILE A 185 -4.52 -15.93 18.53
CA ILE A 185 -4.16 -17.01 17.59
C ILE A 185 -4.63 -18.35 18.14
N THR A 186 -5.53 -19.00 17.38
CA THR A 186 -6.14 -20.30 17.68
C THR A 186 -5.41 -21.47 17.03
N GLN A 187 -4.68 -21.22 15.94
CA GLN A 187 -3.87 -22.23 15.25
C GLN A 187 -2.48 -21.67 14.95
N TRP A 188 -1.47 -22.37 15.44
CA TRP A 188 -0.06 -22.09 15.17
C TRP A 188 0.48 -23.00 14.06
N PRO A 189 1.55 -22.60 13.35
CA PRO A 189 2.14 -23.43 12.30
C PRO A 189 2.68 -24.75 12.85
N ASP A 190 2.58 -25.81 12.04
CA ASP A 190 3.29 -27.06 12.29
C ASP A 190 4.81 -26.84 12.15
N ASN A 191 5.21 -26.01 11.17
CA ASN A 191 6.58 -25.67 10.84
C ASN A 191 6.78 -24.16 10.89
N LEU A 192 7.19 -23.65 12.05
CA LEU A 192 7.54 -22.24 12.24
C LEU A 192 9.07 -22.08 12.36
N THR A 193 9.67 -21.33 11.43
CA THR A 193 11.00 -20.75 11.65
C THR A 193 10.82 -19.37 12.26
N LEU A 194 11.29 -19.17 13.48
CA LEU A 194 11.21 -17.90 14.20
C LEU A 194 12.60 -17.49 14.72
N GLY A 195 13.09 -16.33 14.28
CA GLY A 195 14.40 -15.81 14.72
C GLY A 195 14.33 -14.95 15.99
N GLY A 196 13.16 -14.41 16.31
CA GLY A 196 12.92 -13.61 17.50
C GLY A 196 11.89 -14.22 18.45
N ALA A 197 11.06 -13.38 19.05
CA ALA A 197 10.02 -13.76 19.99
C ALA A 197 8.61 -13.43 19.45
N VAL A 198 7.61 -14.03 20.08
CA VAL A 198 6.21 -13.61 19.92
C VAL A 198 5.86 -12.64 21.04
N ALA A 199 5.50 -11.40 20.69
CA ALA A 199 5.01 -10.39 21.59
C ALA A 199 3.49 -10.23 21.45
N ARG A 200 2.80 -10.10 22.59
CA ARG A 200 1.33 -9.98 22.66
C ARG A 200 0.85 -8.55 22.47
#